data_AF-A0A4Q3XFF2-F1
#
_entry.id   AF-A0A4Q3XFF2-F1
#
_cell.length_a   1.000
_cell.length_b   1.000
_cell.length_c   1.000
_cell.angle_alpha   90.00
_cell.angle_beta   90.00
_cell.angle_gamma   90.00
#
_symmetry.space_group_name_H-M   'P 1'
#
loop_
_entity.id
_entity.type
_entity.pdbx_description
1 polymer ?
#
loop_
_entity_poly.entity_id
_entity_poly.type
_entity_poly.pdbx_seq_one_letter_code
_entity_poly.pdbx_strand_id
1 'polypeptide(L)'
;MISATALLASEIARIRASGRNPTRAIVPSALWEQISAELTSLGTHPHMHSSRDKRFMDVPVELTDDSGAIAFDLAPAEIIAARDGVGTNQIFAGS
;
A
#
# COMPACT_ATOMS: atom_id res chain seq x y z
N MET A 1 -23.39 -3.69 3.43
CA MET A 1 -22.39 -2.86 4.13
C MET A 1 -21.02 -3.45 3.82
N ILE A 2 -20.07 -2.64 3.38
CA ILE A 2 -18.67 -3.07 3.21
C ILE A 2 -18.00 -2.89 4.57
N SER A 3 -17.29 -3.91 5.05
CA SER A 3 -16.62 -3.86 6.36
C SER A 3 -15.40 -2.92 6.32
N ALA A 4 -15.01 -2.34 7.46
CA ALA A 4 -13.86 -1.44 7.54
C ALA A 4 -12.57 -2.12 7.07
N THR A 5 -12.45 -3.41 7.39
CA THR A 5 -11.35 -4.27 6.94
C THR A 5 -11.34 -4.40 5.41
N ALA A 6 -12.50 -4.60 4.79
CA ALA A 6 -12.62 -4.74 3.34
C ALA A 6 -12.33 -3.42 2.60
N LEU A 7 -12.64 -2.27 3.21
CA LEU A 7 -12.26 -0.96 2.65
C LEU A 7 -10.73 -0.79 2.59
N LEU A 8 -10.03 -1.04 3.72
CA LEU A 8 -8.57 -0.90 3.77
C LEU A 8 -7.87 -1.90 2.83
N ALA A 9 -8.33 -3.15 2.81
CA ALA A 9 -7.80 -4.17 1.90
C ALA A 9 -8.00 -3.82 0.42
N SER A 10 -9.19 -3.33 0.06
CA SER A 10 -9.50 -2.94 -1.30
C SER A 10 -8.64 -1.77 -1.77
N GLU A 11 -8.37 -0.79 -0.90
CA GLU A 11 -7.57 0.37 -1.28
C GLU A 11 -6.09 0.02 -1.44
N ILE A 12 -5.54 -0.84 -0.56
CA ILE A 12 -4.19 -1.40 -0.73
C ILE A 12 -4.08 -2.17 -2.05
N ALA A 13 -5.08 -3.01 -2.35
CA ALA A 13 -5.12 -3.77 -3.61
C ALA A 13 -5.18 -2.85 -4.83
N ARG A 14 -5.99 -1.77 -4.77
CA ARG A 14 -6.10 -0.77 -5.83
C ARG A 14 -4.78 -0.04 -6.08
N ILE A 15 -4.08 0.36 -5.03
CA ILE A 15 -2.76 1.01 -5.12
C ILE A 15 -1.75 0.04 -5.77
N ARG A 16 -1.69 -1.21 -5.30
CA ARG A 16 -0.83 -2.24 -5.91
C ARG A 16 -1.16 -2.48 -7.38
N ALA A 17 -2.44 -2.52 -7.73
CA ALA A 17 -2.90 -2.66 -9.11
C ALA A 17 -2.51 -1.46 -10.01
N SER A 18 -2.29 -0.28 -9.44
CA SER A 18 -1.77 0.90 -10.16
C SER A 18 -0.26 0.85 -10.43
N GLY A 19 0.44 -0.22 -9.99
CA GLY A 19 1.89 -0.34 -10.11
C GLY A 19 2.66 0.44 -9.03
N ARG A 20 1.97 0.92 -7.99
CA ARG A 20 2.58 1.61 -6.84
C ARG A 20 2.55 0.72 -5.62
N ASN A 21 3.54 0.81 -4.75
CA ASN A 21 3.56 0.06 -3.50
C ASN A 21 3.32 1.01 -2.31
N PRO A 22 2.28 0.81 -1.50
CA PRO A 22 2.09 1.62 -0.30
C PRO A 22 3.16 1.30 0.72
N THR A 23 3.92 2.32 1.11
CA THR A 23 4.99 2.22 2.13
C THR A 23 4.45 2.44 3.53
N ARG A 24 3.33 3.17 3.66
CA ARG A 24 2.64 3.45 4.91
C ARG A 24 1.17 3.79 4.63
N ALA A 25 0.27 3.32 5.48
CA ALA A 25 -1.13 3.72 5.48
C ALA A 25 -1.39 4.60 6.70
N ILE A 26 -2.01 5.76 6.51
CA ILE A 26 -2.44 6.66 7.56
C ILE A 26 -3.94 6.46 7.74
N VAL A 27 -4.33 5.92 8.90
CA VAL A 27 -5.70 5.46 9.17
C VAL A 27 -6.22 6.18 10.41
N PRO A 28 -7.45 6.71 10.41
CA PRO A 28 -8.05 7.30 11.60
C PRO A 28 -8.13 6.28 12.75
N SER A 29 -7.79 6.71 13.97
CA SER A 29 -7.83 5.86 15.17
C SER A 29 -9.18 5.14 15.32
N ALA A 30 -10.29 5.85 15.11
CA ALA A 30 -11.63 5.28 15.18
C ALA A 30 -11.89 4.18 14.14
N LEU A 31 -11.34 4.33 12.93
CA LEU A 31 -11.46 3.32 11.87
C LEU A 31 -10.59 2.11 12.18
N TRP A 32 -9.40 2.31 12.74
CA TRP A 32 -8.52 1.23 13.16
C TRP A 32 -9.12 0.37 14.27
N GLU A 33 -9.83 0.98 15.22
CA GLU A 33 -10.56 0.24 16.26
C GLU A 33 -11.64 -0.65 15.65
N GLN A 34 -12.38 -0.16 14.64
CA GLN A 34 -13.37 -0.97 13.90
C GLN A 34 -12.71 -2.15 13.17
N ILE A 35 -11.60 -1.89 12.47
CA ILE A 35 -10.83 -2.94 11.78
C ILE A 35 -10.33 -3.99 12.78
N SER A 36 -9.80 -3.55 13.92
CA SER A 36 -9.28 -4.44 14.97
C SER A 36 -10.38 -5.30 15.58
N ALA A 37 -11.56 -4.71 15.82
CA ALA A 37 -12.73 -5.42 16.32
C ALA A 37 -13.25 -6.46 15.31
N GLU A 38 -13.31 -6.09 14.01
CA GLU A 38 -13.70 -7.00 12.93
C GLU A 38 -12.74 -8.19 12.80
N LEU A 39 -11.43 -7.92 12.76
CA LEU A 39 -10.40 -8.96 12.66
C LEU A 39 -10.44 -9.92 13.85
N THR A 40 -10.60 -9.39 15.06
CA THR A 40 -10.77 -10.18 16.29
C THR A 40 -12.01 -11.07 16.21
N SER A 41 -13.13 -10.54 15.71
CA SER A 41 -14.38 -11.28 15.50
C SER A 41 -14.22 -12.41 14.47
N LEU A 42 -13.39 -12.21 13.45
CA LEU A 42 -13.06 -13.21 12.42
C LEU A 42 -12.02 -14.25 12.88
N GLY A 43 -11.57 -14.22 14.14
CA GLY A 43 -10.51 -15.10 14.65
C GLY A 43 -9.14 -14.83 14.04
N THR A 44 -9.00 -13.73 13.27
CA THR A 44 -7.73 -13.28 12.70
C THR A 44 -7.17 -12.25 13.66
N HIS A 45 -6.22 -12.63 14.50
CA HIS A 45 -5.53 -11.63 15.31
C HIS A 45 -4.69 -10.75 14.36
N PRO A 46 -4.93 -9.42 14.29
CA PRO A 46 -3.95 -8.56 13.66
C PRO A 46 -2.61 -8.84 14.33
N HIS A 47 -1.55 -9.02 13.54
CA HIS A 47 -0.18 -9.14 14.06
C HIS A 47 0.22 -7.80 14.68
N MET A 48 -0.30 -7.51 15.88
CA MET A 48 0.06 -6.39 16.73
C MET A 48 1.40 -6.75 17.36
N HIS A 49 2.50 -6.52 16.62
CA HIS A 49 3.84 -6.83 17.13
C HIS A 49 4.26 -5.85 18.25
N SER A 50 3.57 -4.72 18.38
CA SER A 50 3.55 -3.81 19.54
C SER A 50 2.52 -2.71 19.29
N SER A 51 2.07 -2.00 20.32
CA SER A 51 1.20 -0.81 20.18
C SER A 51 1.76 0.27 19.24
N ARG A 52 3.07 0.21 18.95
CA ARG A 52 3.82 1.09 18.05
C ARG A 52 4.01 0.56 16.62
N ASP A 53 3.83 -0.75 16.38
CA ASP A 53 4.02 -1.39 15.08
C ASP A 53 2.70 -2.03 14.61
N LYS A 54 1.75 -1.17 14.27
CA LYS A 54 0.49 -1.59 13.63
C LYS A 54 0.79 -1.86 12.16
N ARG A 55 0.48 -3.06 11.68
CA ARG A 55 0.66 -3.44 10.27
C ARG A 55 -0.60 -4.12 9.76
N PHE A 56 -0.95 -3.86 8.51
CA PHE A 56 -2.06 -4.48 7.82
C PHE A 56 -1.62 -4.91 6.41
N MET A 57 -1.71 -6.21 6.10
CA MET A 57 -1.22 -6.79 4.82
C MET A 57 0.23 -6.39 4.47
N ASP A 58 1.12 -6.50 5.46
CA ASP A 58 2.53 -6.08 5.41
C ASP A 58 2.79 -4.56 5.30
N VAL A 59 1.76 -3.73 5.19
CA VAL A 59 1.87 -2.27 5.15
C VAL A 59 1.85 -1.70 6.58
N PRO A 60 2.86 -0.90 6.98
CA PRO A 60 2.83 -0.14 8.24
C PRO A 60 1.63 0.80 8.30
N VAL A 61 0.92 0.80 9.43
CA VAL A 61 -0.24 1.66 9.69
C VAL A 61 0.12 2.69 10.75
N GLU A 62 0.02 3.96 10.38
CA GLU A 62 0.12 5.09 11.28
C GLU A 62 -1.29 5.56 11.65
N LEU A 63 -1.53 5.79 12.93
CA LEU A 63 -2.81 6.32 13.38
C LEU A 63 -2.80 7.83 13.37
N THR A 64 -3.91 8.40 12.93
CA THR A 64 -4.19 9.83 13.06
C THR A 64 -5.48 10.05 13.85
N ASP A 65 -5.51 11.13 14.62
CA ASP A 65 -6.74 11.64 15.24
C ASP A 65 -7.57 12.48 14.27
N ASP A 66 -7.03 12.76 13.07
CA ASP A 66 -7.77 13.37 11.99
C ASP A 66 -8.88 12.41 11.52
N SER A 67 -10.13 12.85 11.63
CA SER A 67 -11.31 12.05 11.28
C SER A 67 -11.50 11.89 9.75
N GLY A 68 -10.49 12.25 8.96
CA GLY A 68 -10.48 12.26 7.51
C GLY A 68 -10.38 10.88 6.84
N ALA A 69 -10.21 10.89 5.51
CA ALA A 69 -10.11 9.69 4.68
C ALA A 69 -8.78 8.93 4.93
N ILE A 70 -8.76 7.63 4.60
CA ILE A 70 -7.53 6.82 4.62
C ILE A 70 -6.54 7.43 3.61
N ALA A 71 -5.33 7.75 4.06
CA ALA A 71 -4.24 8.22 3.21
C ALA A 71 -3.14 7.17 3.11
N PHE A 72 -2.33 7.24 2.05
CA PHE A 72 -1.21 6.32 1.84
C PHE A 72 0.02 7.09 1.40
N ASP A 73 1.14 6.85 2.07
CA ASP A 73 2.44 7.16 1.50
C ASP A 73 2.78 6.06 0.52
N LEU A 74 3.21 6.49 -0.67
CA LEU A 74 3.54 5.61 -1.77
C LEU A 74 5.03 5.74 -2.01
N ALA A 75 5.69 4.60 -2.25
CA ALA A 75 7.07 4.64 -2.73
C ALA A 75 7.13 5.58 -3.95
N PRO A 76 8.22 6.37 -4.10
CA PRO A 76 8.43 7.11 -5.33
C PRO A 76 8.29 6.12 -6.47
N ALA A 77 7.48 6.45 -7.47
CA ALA A 77 7.34 5.60 -8.64
C ALA A 77 8.76 5.39 -9.16
N GLU A 78 9.26 4.16 -9.11
CA GLU A 78 10.47 3.84 -9.86
C GLU A 78 10.10 4.16 -11.30
N ILE A 79 10.64 5.27 -11.81
CA ILE A 79 10.65 5.52 -13.23
C ILE A 79 11.46 4.34 -13.75
N ILE A 80 10.75 3.31 -14.24
CA ILE A 80 11.33 2.38 -15.18
C ILE A 80 11.68 3.30 -16.34
N ALA A 81 12.90 3.86 -16.31
CA ALA A 81 13.49 4.47 -17.46
C ALA A 81 13.32 3.39 -18.52
N ALA A 82 12.47 3.67 -19.51
CA ALA A 82 12.36 2.85 -20.69
C ALA A 82 13.80 2.58 -21.09
N ARG A 83 14.24 1.32 -20.95
CA ARG A 83 15.40 0.85 -21.68
C ARG A 83 14.95 0.89 -23.14
N ASP A 84 14.99 2.09 -23.68
CA ASP A 84 15.02 2.40 -25.09
C ASP A 84 16.31 1.78 -25.62
N GLY A 85 16.25 0.47 -25.82
CA GLY A 85 17.27 -0.32 -26.49
C GLY A 85 17.08 -0.26 -28.00
N VAL A 86 16.67 0.88 -28.56
CA VAL A 86 16.65 1.12 -29.99
C VAL A 86 17.85 1.99 -30.33
N GLY A 87 18.97 1.34 -30.65
CA GLY A 87 20.17 2.09 -31.03
C GLY A 87 21.41 1.27 -31.37
N THR A 88 21.29 0.03 -31.86
CA THR A 88 22.45 -0.62 -32.50
C THR A 88 21.99 -1.47 -33.67
N ASN A 89 21.58 -0.81 -34.76
CA ASN A 89 21.67 -1.45 -36.07
C ASN A 89 21.73 -0.43 -37.20
N GLN A 90 22.85 0.29 -37.32
CA GLN A 90 23.36 0.92 -38.56
C GLN A 90 24.91 0.86 -38.41
N ILE A 91 25.78 0.51 -39.36
CA ILE A 91 25.72 0.48 -40.83
C ILE A 91 26.93 -0.35 -41.32
N PHE A 92 26.79 -1.10 -42.41
CA PHE A 92 27.93 -1.59 -43.20
C PHE A 92 28.63 -0.41 -43.90
N ALA A 93 29.97 -0.29 -43.81
CA ALA A 93 30.84 0.28 -44.86
C ALA A 93 32.35 0.11 -44.53
N GLY A 94 33.07 -0.63 -45.38
CA GLY A 94 34.43 -0.36 -45.89
C GLY A 94 35.62 -0.28 -44.92
N SER A 95 36.56 -1.23 -45.04
CA SER A 95 37.77 -1.12 -45.89
C SER A 95 38.54 -2.44 -45.93
#